data_AF-A0A9E5QHE9-F1
#
_entry.id   AF-A0A9E5QHE9-F1
#
_cell.length_a   1.000
_cell.length_b   1.000
_cell.length_c   1.000
_cell.angle_alpha   90.00
_cell.angle_beta   90.00
_cell.angle_gamma   90.00
#
_symmetry.space_group_name_H-M   'P 1'
#
loop_
_entity.id
_entity.type
_entity.pdbx_description
1 polymer ?
#
loop_
_entity_poly.entity_id
_entity_poly.type
_entity_poly.pdbx_seq_one_letter_code
_entity_poly.pdbx_strand_id
1 'polypeptide(L)'
;MVVIGHQWWWEFYYPDSGVLTANEMHIPAGKKLLLRIESIDVIHDFWVPELGPKIDAIPGHTNHLWMAASDPGVYLGACAEFCGAQHANMRIRVIAESEEDFQ
;
A
#
# COMPACT_ATOMS: atom_id res chain seq x y z
N MET A 1 -8.99 0.08 4.43
CA MET A 1 -7.89 -0.82 4.02
C MET A 1 -6.70 -0.62 4.94
N VAL A 2 -5.97 -1.69 5.25
CA VAL A 2 -4.76 -1.66 6.08
C VAL A 2 -3.58 -2.10 5.23
N VAL A 3 -2.49 -1.35 5.30
CA VAL A 3 -1.21 -1.61 4.65
C VAL A 3 -0.20 -1.90 5.75
N ILE A 4 0.38 -3.09 5.73
CA ILE A 4 1.31 -3.53 6.77
C ILE A 4 2.68 -3.80 6.14
N GLY A 5 3.69 -3.11 6.65
CA GLY A 5 5.09 -3.32 6.28
C GLY A 5 5.68 -4.51 7.04
N HIS A 6 6.13 -5.50 6.28
CA HIS A 6 6.94 -6.62 6.76
C HIS A 6 8.34 -6.49 6.19
N GLN A 7 9.32 -7.15 6.81
CA GLN A 7 10.64 -7.31 6.22
C GLN A 7 10.50 -7.95 4.84
N TRP A 8 10.70 -7.08 3.85
CA TRP A 8 10.90 -7.38 2.44
C TRP A 8 9.64 -7.59 1.60
N TRP A 9 8.46 -7.33 2.16
CA TRP A 9 7.19 -7.37 1.41
C TRP A 9 6.10 -6.54 2.10
N TRP A 10 5.02 -6.26 1.37
CA TRP A 10 3.86 -5.50 1.85
C TRP A 10 2.62 -6.37 1.92
N GLU A 11 1.89 -6.32 3.03
CA GLU A 11 0.56 -6.93 3.18
C GLU A 11 -0.52 -5.88 2.97
N PHE A 12 -1.55 -6.22 2.22
CA PHE A 12 -2.75 -5.41 2.05
C PHE A 12 -3.96 -6.19 2.56
N TYR A 13 -4.61 -5.66 3.60
CA TYR A 13 -5.79 -6.25 4.20
C TYR A 13 -7.04 -5.42 3.90
N TYR A 14 -8.07 -6.11 3.41
CA TYR A 14 -9.38 -5.57 3.03
C TYR A 14 -10.42 -5.97 4.10
N PRO A 15 -10.73 -5.11 5.09
CA PRO A 15 -11.55 -5.51 6.23
C PRO A 15 -12.97 -5.95 5.88
N ASP A 16 -13.54 -5.37 4.82
CA ASP A 16 -14.93 -5.63 4.43
C ASP A 16 -15.10 -7.03 3.79
N SER A 17 -14.07 -7.50 3.06
CA SER A 17 -14.06 -8.82 2.42
C SER A 17 -13.26 -9.88 3.19
N GLY A 18 -12.39 -9.46 4.11
CA GLY A 18 -11.44 -10.34 4.79
C GLY A 18 -10.27 -10.80 3.91
N VAL A 19 -10.14 -10.29 2.69
CA VAL A 19 -9.08 -10.66 1.75
C VAL A 19 -7.72 -10.11 2.22
N LEU A 20 -6.68 -10.88 1.93
CA LEU A 20 -5.28 -10.51 2.13
C LEU A 20 -4.53 -10.70 0.81
N THR A 21 -3.75 -9.69 0.43
CA THR A 21 -2.85 -9.77 -0.73
C THR A 21 -1.43 -9.36 -0.34
N ALA A 22 -0.45 -9.84 -1.12
CA ALA A 22 0.96 -9.57 -0.88
C ALA A 22 1.55 -8.81 -2.07
N ASN A 23 2.20 -7.67 -1.80
CA ASN A 23 2.86 -6.77 -2.75
C ASN A 23 1.96 -6.14 -3.84
N GLU A 24 0.72 -6.60 -3.98
CA GLU A 24 -0.27 -6.08 -4.92
C GLU A 24 -1.51 -5.59 -4.17
N MET A 25 -1.88 -4.33 -4.39
CA MET A 25 -3.04 -3.66 -3.79
C MET A 25 -4.06 -3.36 -4.88
N HIS A 26 -5.29 -3.82 -4.72
CA HIS A 26 -6.40 -3.56 -5.64
C HIS A 26 -7.26 -2.44 -5.09
N ILE A 27 -7.65 -1.48 -5.93
CA ILE A 27 -8.51 -0.36 -5.53
C ILE A 27 -9.50 0.00 -6.62
N PRO A 28 -10.69 0.53 -6.27
CA PRO A 28 -11.57 1.13 -7.25
C PRO A 28 -11.01 2.50 -7.68
N ALA A 29 -10.88 2.70 -9.00
CA ALA A 29 -10.54 3.98 -9.59
C ALA A 29 -11.63 5.04 -9.33
N GLY A 30 -11.24 6.30 -9.27
CA GLY A 30 -12.13 7.44 -9.01
C GLY A 30 -12.59 7.58 -7.55
N LYS A 31 -12.19 6.67 -6.65
CA LYS A 31 -12.53 6.74 -5.22
C LYS A 31 -11.32 7.13 -4.37
N LYS A 32 -11.59 7.98 -3.37
CA LYS A 32 -10.61 8.37 -2.37
C LYS A 32 -10.68 7.41 -1.18
N LEU A 33 -9.56 6.78 -0.87
CA LEU A 33 -9.42 5.77 0.17
C LEU A 33 -8.59 6.30 1.33
N LEU A 34 -9.02 6.02 2.56
CA LEU A 34 -8.20 6.19 3.75
C LEU A 34 -7.48 4.88 4.04
N LEU A 35 -6.17 4.89 3.84
CA LEU A 35 -5.28 3.80 4.16
C LEU A 35 -4.81 3.95 5.60
N ARG A 36 -4.81 2.85 6.32
CA ARG A 36 -4.13 2.71 7.61
C ARG A 36 -2.77 2.08 7.36
N ILE A 37 -1.70 2.73 7.78
CA ILE A 37 -0.33 2.31 7.51
C ILE A 37 0.33 1.88 8.81
N GLU A 38 0.82 0.65 8.84
CA GLU A 38 1.38 0.01 10.03
C GLU A 38 2.63 -0.80 9.66
N SER A 39 3.45 -1.13 10.65
CA SER A 39 4.53 -2.11 10.49
C SER A 39 4.58 -3.03 11.71
N ILE A 40 5.05 -4.26 11.48
CA ILE A 40 5.22 -5.26 12.54
C ILE A 40 6.67 -5.50 12.96
N ASP A 41 7.66 -4.90 12.28
CA ASP A 41 9.08 -5.20 12.51
C ASP A 41 10.00 -3.98 12.56
N VAL A 42 10.26 -3.32 11.44
CA VAL A 42 11.16 -2.17 11.29
C VAL A 42 10.44 -1.00 10.65
N ILE A 43 11.07 0.17 10.61
CA ILE A 43 10.48 1.28 9.87
C ILE A 43 10.57 0.97 8.37
N HIS A 44 9.44 1.14 7.69
CA HIS A 44 9.35 1.17 6.23
C HIS A 44 8.75 2.52 5.81
N ASP A 45 8.73 2.81 4.51
CA ASP A 45 8.05 3.98 3.97
C ASP A 45 7.23 3.55 2.75
N PHE A 46 5.90 3.66 2.83
CA PHE A 46 4.98 3.29 1.77
C PHE A 46 4.89 4.43 0.76
N TRP A 47 5.37 4.19 -0.46
CA TRP A 47 5.34 5.21 -1.51
C TRP A 47 4.94 4.68 -2.89
N VAL A 48 3.87 5.28 -3.43
CA VAL A 48 3.42 5.11 -4.82
C VAL A 48 3.42 6.49 -5.46
N PRO A 49 4.50 6.91 -6.16
CA PRO A 49 4.72 8.31 -6.56
C PRO A 49 3.58 8.96 -7.35
N GLU A 50 2.91 8.19 -8.19
CA GLU A 50 1.80 8.67 -9.03
C GLU A 50 0.51 8.90 -8.25
N LEU A 51 0.37 8.29 -7.07
CA LEU A 51 -0.87 8.29 -6.28
C LEU A 51 -0.81 9.17 -5.04
N GLY A 52 0.33 9.80 -4.75
CA GLY A 52 0.43 10.80 -3.67
C GLY A 52 1.76 10.81 -2.91
N PRO A 53 1.76 11.40 -1.71
CA PRO A 53 2.94 11.50 -0.88
C PRO A 53 3.34 10.15 -0.31
N LYS A 54 4.62 10.07 0.10
CA LYS A 54 5.18 8.96 0.85
C LYS A 54 4.80 9.06 2.34
N ILE A 55 4.75 7.94 3.05
CA ILE A 55 4.43 7.91 4.48
C ILE A 55 5.11 6.74 5.20
N ASP A 56 5.66 7.00 6.37
CA ASP A 56 6.32 5.97 7.17
C ASP A 56 5.31 4.94 7.72
N ALA A 57 5.71 3.68 7.70
CA ALA A 57 5.12 2.58 8.44
C ALA A 57 6.01 2.30 9.64
N ILE A 58 5.51 2.57 10.86
CA ILE A 58 6.33 2.57 12.08
C ILE A 58 5.81 1.49 13.03
N PRO A 59 6.66 0.58 13.54
CA PRO A 59 6.25 -0.40 14.52
C PRO A 59 5.61 0.25 15.76
N GLY A 60 4.38 -0.19 16.09
CA GLY A 60 3.62 0.33 17.23
C GLY A 60 2.97 1.70 17.03
N HIS A 61 3.02 2.27 15.82
CA HIS A 61 2.35 3.54 15.50
C HIS A 61 1.55 3.44 14.20
N THR A 62 0.25 3.72 14.30
CA THR A 62 -0.66 3.70 13.16
C THR A 62 -0.68 5.05 12.46
N ASN A 63 -0.18 5.11 11.23
CA ASN A 63 -0.29 6.27 10.35
C ASN A 63 -1.51 6.16 9.42
N HIS A 64 -1.90 7.29 8.84
CA HIS A 64 -3.04 7.36 7.91
C HIS A 64 -2.68 8.15 6.66
N LEU A 65 -3.05 7.62 5.49
CA LEU A 65 -2.80 8.24 4.19
C LEU A 65 -4.09 8.25 3.37
N TRP A 66 -4.42 9.41 2.80
CA TRP A 66 -5.42 9.50 1.76
C TRP A 66 -4.77 9.21 0.40
N MET A 67 -5.33 8.26 -0.34
CA MET A 67 -4.88 7.89 -1.68
C MET A 67 -6.07 7.79 -2.63
N ALA A 68 -5.86 8.12 -3.90
CA ALA A 68 -6.83 7.91 -4.96
C ALA A 68 -6.10 7.70 -6.30
N ALA A 69 -6.59 6.78 -7.12
CA ALA A 69 -6.23 6.70 -8.54
C ALA A 69 -7.39 7.28 -9.35
N SER A 70 -7.12 8.27 -10.21
CA SER A 70 -8.17 8.90 -11.02
C SER A 70 -8.68 7.97 -12.13
N ASP A 71 -7.78 7.21 -12.73
CA ASP A 71 -8.05 6.35 -13.87
C ASP A 71 -7.70 4.88 -13.54
N PRO A 72 -8.35 3.89 -14.19
CA PRO A 72 -7.91 2.51 -14.10
C PRO A 72 -6.49 2.33 -14.65
N GLY A 73 -5.69 1.47 -14.02
CA GLY A 73 -4.32 1.25 -14.42
C GLY A 73 -3.46 0.57 -13.36
N VAL A 74 -2.19 0.36 -13.71
CA VAL A 74 -1.19 -0.18 -12.79
C VAL A 74 -0.22 0.94 -12.40
N TYR A 75 -0.16 1.23 -11.11
CA TYR A 75 0.73 2.23 -10.52
C TYR A 75 1.82 1.52 -9.72
N LEU A 76 3.06 1.94 -9.93
CA LEU A 76 4.21 1.30 -9.30
C LEU A 76 4.70 2.10 -8.09
N GLY A 77 5.06 1.39 -7.04
CA GLY A 77 5.64 1.95 -5.84
C GLY A 77 6.77 1.10 -5.28
N ALA A 78 7.36 1.59 -4.21
CA ALA A 78 8.41 0.89 -3.49
C ALA A 78 8.46 1.33 -2.02
N CYS A 79 9.18 0.56 -1.20
CA CYS A 79 9.62 1.04 0.09
C CYS A 79 10.67 2.14 -0.10
N ALA A 80 10.44 3.33 0.48
CA ALA A 80 11.32 4.48 0.31
C ALA A 80 12.29 4.72 1.50
N GLU A 81 12.25 3.86 2.51
CA GLU A 81 13.09 3.93 3.72
C GLU A 81 13.86 2.62 3.89
N PHE A 82 15.16 2.71 4.20
CA PHE A 82 16.02 1.53 4.25
C PHE A 82 15.59 0.58 5.38
N CYS A 83 14.99 -0.55 5.01
CA CYS A 83 14.41 -1.51 5.94
C CYS A 83 15.19 -2.84 6.03
N GLY A 84 16.42 -2.89 5.50
CA GLY A 84 17.34 -4.01 5.64
C GLY A 84 17.80 -4.63 4.32
N ALA A 85 18.34 -5.85 4.40
CA ALA A 85 19.16 -6.45 3.33
C ALA A 85 18.45 -6.57 1.97
N GLN A 86 17.15 -6.88 1.96
CA GLN A 86 16.37 -7.02 0.72
C GLN A 86 15.50 -5.79 0.43
N HIS A 87 15.82 -4.62 1.00
CA HIS A 87 15.06 -3.38 0.82
C HIS A 87 14.77 -3.06 -0.65
N ALA A 88 15.75 -3.24 -1.55
CA ALA A 88 15.59 -2.98 -2.99
C ALA A 88 14.50 -3.84 -3.68
N ASN A 89 14.08 -4.94 -3.06
CA ASN A 89 13.05 -5.83 -3.58
C ASN A 89 11.65 -5.50 -3.05
N MET A 90 11.52 -4.57 -2.10
CA MET A 90 10.23 -4.12 -1.57
C MET A 90 9.51 -3.22 -2.55
N ARG A 91 8.85 -3.85 -3.52
CA ARG A 91 8.04 -3.18 -4.53
C ARG A 91 6.57 -3.27 -4.18
N ILE A 92 5.83 -2.28 -4.65
CA ILE A 92 4.39 -2.17 -4.51
C ILE A 92 3.82 -2.10 -5.92
N ARG A 93 2.75 -2.86 -6.18
CA ARG A 93 1.90 -2.67 -7.35
C ARG A 93 0.52 -2.28 -6.88
N VAL A 94 0.01 -1.14 -7.31
CA VAL A 94 -1.39 -0.77 -7.10
C VAL A 94 -2.12 -0.97 -8.42
N ILE A 95 -3.16 -1.80 -8.40
CA ILE A 95 -4.03 -2.08 -9.54
C ILE A 95 -5.32 -1.32 -9.27
N ALA A 96 -5.52 -0.23 -10.00
CA ALA A 96 -6.77 0.52 -9.99
C ALA A 96 -7.71 -0.06 -11.03
N GLU A 97 -8.85 -0.55 -10.59
CA GLU A 97 -9.85 -1.24 -11.40
C GLU A 97 -11.09 -0.36 -11.55
N SER A 98 -11.90 -0.64 -12.57
CA SER A 98 -13.24 -0.05 -12.61
C SER A 98 -14.05 -0.54 -11.41
N GLU A 99 -15.09 0.19 -11.01
CA GLU A 99 -15.94 -0.24 -9.90
C GLU A 99 -16.59 -1.61 -10.16
N GLU A 100 -16.90 -1.92 -11.42
CA GLU A 100 -17.48 -3.21 -11.82
C GLU A 100 -16.48 -4.35 -11.70
N ASP A 101 -15.22 -4.13 -12.09
CA ASP A 101 -14.17 -5.15 -12.02
C ASP A 101 -13.66 -5.38 -10.58
N PHE A 102 -13.80 -4.38 -9.70
CA PHE A 102 -13.34 -4.45 -8.31
C PHE A 102 -14.28 -5.23 -7.38
N GLN A 103 -15.56 -5.35 -7.71
CA GLN A 103 -16.60 -5.99 -6.87
C GLN A 103 -16.71 -7.50 -7.09
#